data_AF-G3P5H5-F1
#
_entry.id   AF-G3P5H5-F1
#
_cell.length_a   1.000
_cell.length_b   1.000
_cell.length_c   1.000
_cell.angle_alpha   90.00
_cell.angle_beta   90.00
_cell.angle_gamma   90.00
#
_symmetry.space_group_name_H-M   'P 1'
#
loop_
_entity.id
_entity.type
_entity.pdbx_description
1 polymer ?
#
loop_
_entity_poly.entity_id
_entity_poly.type
_entity_poly.pdbx_seq_one_letter_code
_entity_poly.pdbx_strand_id
1 'polypeptide(L)'
;MALKVLGNAGHPSSLKPITKFLPGIGSAAADLPLRAHIEAVQAMRNIAKREPKMIQDMALQLFMDKALHSEVRMAAAIVLFETKLPMGLVITLANNLLTEKSLQVSSFVYSYMKSMTRNTSPDLASVASACNVALRILSPKFDRLSYRFSRSLYVDTYNDPWMMGAAASAFYI
;
A
#
# COMPACT_ATOMS: atom_id res chain seq x y z
N MET A 1 -9.51 18.23 -6.48
CA MET A 1 -10.88 18.16 -5.90
C MET A 1 -11.69 17.00 -6.47
N ALA A 2 -11.89 16.89 -7.79
CA ALA A 2 -12.68 15.81 -8.40
C ALA A 2 -12.20 14.39 -8.03
N LEU A 3 -10.89 14.12 -8.03
CA LEU A 3 -10.34 12.81 -7.63
C LEU A 3 -10.69 12.41 -6.19
N LYS A 4 -10.69 13.37 -5.26
CA LYS A 4 -11.09 13.11 -3.86
C LYS A 4 -12.56 12.75 -3.76
N VAL A 5 -13.42 13.43 -4.53
CA VAL A 5 -14.85 13.11 -4.58
C VAL A 5 -15.08 11.70 -5.14
N LEU A 6 -14.41 11.36 -6.24
CA LEU A 6 -14.46 10.02 -6.83
C LEU A 6 -13.96 8.93 -5.88
N GLY A 7 -12.86 9.20 -5.17
CA GLY A 7 -12.31 8.29 -4.17
C GLY A 7 -13.21 8.12 -2.95
N ASN A 8 -13.85 9.19 -2.48
CA ASN A 8 -14.83 9.13 -1.40
C ASN A 8 -16.09 8.35 -1.80
N ALA A 9 -16.54 8.48 -3.05
CA ALA A 9 -17.65 7.70 -3.58
C ALA A 9 -17.33 6.18 -3.57
N GLY A 10 -16.06 5.81 -3.79
CA GLY A 10 -15.61 4.43 -3.68
C GLY A 10 -16.30 3.45 -4.63
N HIS A 11 -16.97 3.95 -5.68
CA HIS A 11 -17.72 3.15 -6.63
C HIS A 11 -16.80 2.62 -7.75
N PRO A 12 -16.89 1.34 -8.15
CA PRO A 12 -16.03 0.78 -9.21
C PRO A 12 -16.10 1.54 -10.54
N SER A 13 -17.26 2.12 -10.88
CA SER A 13 -17.42 2.98 -12.07
C SER A 13 -16.53 4.23 -12.06
N SER A 14 -16.11 4.69 -10.88
CA SER A 14 -15.15 5.79 -10.72
C SER A 14 -13.72 5.40 -11.10
N LEU A 15 -13.42 4.11 -11.28
CA LEU A 15 -12.06 3.68 -11.59
C LEU A 15 -11.62 4.18 -12.97
N LYS A 16 -12.48 4.08 -13.99
CA LYS A 16 -12.17 4.51 -15.37
C LYS A 16 -11.77 5.99 -15.48
N PRO A 17 -12.44 6.95 -14.81
CA PRO A 17 -11.95 8.32 -14.78
C PRO A 17 -10.67 8.47 -13.94
N ILE A 18 -10.49 7.74 -12.83
CA ILE A 18 -9.27 7.79 -12.01
C ILE A 18 -8.04 7.32 -12.79
N THR A 19 -8.14 6.23 -13.56
CA THR A 19 -7.01 5.63 -14.28
C THR A 19 -6.35 6.55 -15.28
N LYS A 20 -7.10 7.51 -15.84
CA LYS A 20 -6.55 8.53 -16.75
C LYS A 20 -5.47 9.38 -16.10
N PHE A 21 -5.48 9.50 -14.78
CA PHE A 21 -4.56 10.32 -13.99
C PHE A 21 -3.43 9.49 -13.35
N LEU A 22 -3.40 8.17 -13.54
CA LEU A 22 -2.37 7.30 -12.97
C LEU A 22 -1.12 7.30 -13.87
N PRO A 23 0.08 7.54 -13.31
CA PRO A 23 1.30 7.56 -14.10
C PRO A 23 1.63 6.16 -14.62
N GLY A 24 2.16 6.08 -15.85
CA GLY A 24 2.47 4.80 -16.52
C GLY A 24 1.26 4.03 -17.07
N ILE A 25 0.03 4.51 -16.83
CA ILE A 25 -1.22 3.85 -17.27
C ILE A 25 -2.09 4.83 -18.08
N GLY A 26 -2.31 6.02 -17.54
CA GLY A 26 -3.18 7.04 -18.11
C GLY A 26 -2.48 7.92 -19.14
N SER A 27 -3.13 8.21 -20.27
CA SER A 27 -2.60 9.11 -21.29
C SER A 27 -2.50 10.57 -20.84
N ALA A 28 -3.28 10.99 -19.84
CA ALA A 28 -3.25 12.35 -19.30
C ALA A 28 -2.27 12.52 -18.13
N ALA A 29 -1.54 11.45 -17.76
CA ALA A 29 -0.72 11.46 -16.56
C ALA A 29 0.66 12.11 -16.75
N ALA A 30 1.18 12.18 -17.99
CA ALA A 30 2.55 12.64 -18.25
C ALA A 30 2.79 14.11 -17.82
N ASP A 31 1.80 14.97 -17.99
CA ASP A 31 1.91 16.42 -17.74
C ASP A 31 1.42 16.85 -16.34
N LEU A 32 1.02 15.88 -15.50
CA LEU A 32 0.44 16.19 -14.19
C LEU A 32 1.51 16.31 -13.09
N PRO A 33 1.30 17.19 -12.11
CA PRO A 33 2.19 17.29 -10.97
C PRO A 33 2.09 16.03 -10.09
N LEU A 34 3.19 15.71 -9.40
CA LEU A 34 3.30 14.55 -8.48
C LEU A 34 2.10 14.41 -7.53
N ARG A 35 1.63 15.53 -6.97
CA ARG A 35 0.47 15.56 -6.06
C ARG A 35 -0.80 15.00 -6.71
N ALA A 36 -1.02 15.27 -8.00
CA ALA A 36 -2.19 14.75 -8.71
C ALA A 36 -2.10 13.23 -8.91
N HIS A 37 -0.89 12.70 -9.15
CA HIS A 37 -0.67 11.24 -9.19
C HIS A 37 -0.96 10.59 -7.84
N ILE A 38 -0.45 11.18 -6.75
CA ILE A 38 -0.70 10.67 -5.39
C ILE A 38 -2.19 10.70 -5.06
N GLU A 39 -2.89 11.80 -5.36
CA GLU A 39 -4.33 11.91 -5.16
C GLU A 39 -5.11 10.87 -6.00
N ALA A 40 -4.67 10.59 -7.23
CA ALA A 40 -5.27 9.57 -8.08
C ALA A 40 -5.09 8.16 -7.51
N VAL A 41 -3.89 7.84 -7.03
CA VAL A 41 -3.60 6.55 -6.37
C VAL A 41 -4.43 6.40 -5.10
N GLN A 42 -4.46 7.41 -4.24
CA GLN A 42 -5.24 7.38 -3.00
C GLN A 42 -6.75 7.28 -3.25
N ALA A 43 -7.26 7.81 -4.36
CA ALA A 43 -8.67 7.68 -4.73
C ALA A 43 -9.09 6.21 -4.94
N MET A 44 -8.16 5.30 -5.25
CA MET A 44 -8.47 3.88 -5.38
C MET A 44 -8.69 3.17 -4.05
N ARG A 45 -8.30 3.76 -2.90
CA ARG A 45 -8.30 3.09 -1.59
C ARG A 45 -9.67 2.57 -1.15
N ASN A 46 -10.73 3.37 -1.33
CA ASN A 46 -12.08 2.92 -0.94
C ASN A 46 -12.65 1.90 -1.93
N ILE A 47 -12.25 1.97 -3.21
CA ILE A 47 -12.62 0.97 -4.21
C ILE A 47 -11.92 -0.35 -3.88
N ALA A 48 -10.66 -0.33 -3.47
CA ALA A 48 -9.87 -1.50 -3.07
C ALA A 48 -10.51 -2.32 -1.94
N LYS A 49 -11.21 -1.66 -1.01
CA LYS A 49 -11.94 -2.33 0.08
C LYS A 49 -13.18 -3.09 -0.41
N ARG A 50 -13.77 -2.68 -1.52
CA ARG A 50 -14.98 -3.29 -2.11
C ARG A 50 -14.62 -4.31 -3.19
N GLU A 51 -13.73 -3.93 -4.10
CA GLU A 51 -13.30 -4.70 -5.27
C GLU A 51 -11.76 -4.89 -5.26
N PRO A 52 -11.22 -5.66 -4.29
CA PRO A 52 -9.78 -5.78 -4.09
C PRO A 52 -9.04 -6.30 -5.32
N LYS A 53 -9.61 -7.32 -5.99
CA LYS A 53 -9.00 -7.95 -7.17
C LYS A 53 -8.84 -6.98 -8.33
N MET A 54 -9.79 -6.06 -8.53
CA MET A 54 -9.78 -5.10 -9.63
C MET A 54 -8.70 -4.03 -9.45
N ILE A 55 -8.36 -3.68 -8.20
CA ILE A 55 -7.35 -2.66 -7.89
C ILE A 55 -5.94 -3.27 -7.78
N GLN A 56 -5.85 -4.53 -7.38
CA GLN A 56 -4.60 -5.21 -7.05
C GLN A 56 -3.58 -5.17 -8.19
N ASP A 57 -3.97 -5.54 -9.41
CA ASP A 57 -3.05 -5.57 -10.56
C ASP A 57 -2.50 -4.17 -10.88
N MET A 58 -3.38 -3.16 -10.81
CA MET A 58 -3.04 -1.78 -11.11
C MET A 58 -2.11 -1.17 -10.06
N ALA A 59 -2.41 -1.40 -8.78
CA ALA A 59 -1.57 -0.93 -7.68
C ALA A 59 -0.22 -1.67 -7.66
N LEU A 60 -0.19 -2.95 -8.06
CA LEU A 60 1.03 -3.73 -8.21
C LEU A 60 1.90 -3.19 -9.34
N GLN A 61 1.31 -2.88 -10.51
CA GLN A 61 2.02 -2.27 -11.63
C GLN A 61 2.68 -0.94 -11.21
N LEU A 62 1.94 -0.06 -10.53
CA LEU A 62 2.46 1.21 -10.03
C LEU A 62 3.57 1.02 -8.99
N PHE A 63 3.45 0.02 -8.12
CA PHE A 63 4.49 -0.27 -7.13
C PHE A 63 5.77 -0.80 -7.79
N MET A 64 5.64 -1.67 -8.79
CA MET A 64 6.76 -2.35 -9.45
C MET A 64 7.54 -1.45 -10.40
N ASP A 65 6.92 -0.40 -10.93
CA ASP A 65 7.58 0.54 -11.81
C ASP A 65 8.58 1.42 -11.06
N LYS A 66 9.87 1.07 -11.18
CA LYS A 66 10.98 1.79 -10.54
C LYS A 66 11.29 3.15 -11.19
N ALA A 67 10.71 3.47 -12.34
CA ALA A 67 10.83 4.79 -12.96
C ALA A 67 9.91 5.83 -12.29
N LEU A 68 8.88 5.38 -11.57
CA LEU A 68 7.97 6.28 -10.86
C LEU A 68 8.61 6.86 -9.59
N HIS A 69 8.13 8.06 -9.23
CA HIS A 69 8.53 8.74 -8.01
C HIS A 69 8.24 7.88 -6.76
N SER A 70 9.15 7.86 -5.80
CA SER A 70 9.05 7.00 -4.61
C SER A 70 7.76 7.21 -3.81
N GLU A 71 7.26 8.45 -3.73
CA GLU A 71 6.00 8.78 -3.06
C GLU A 71 4.78 8.13 -3.72
N VAL A 72 4.73 8.07 -5.05
CA VAL A 72 3.65 7.39 -5.78
C VAL A 72 3.69 5.90 -5.50
N ARG A 73 4.88 5.32 -5.47
CA ARG A 73 5.09 3.89 -5.17
C ARG A 73 4.72 3.54 -3.74
N MET A 74 5.04 4.41 -2.77
CA MET A 74 4.62 4.25 -1.38
C MET A 74 3.09 4.38 -1.23
N ALA A 75 2.47 5.34 -1.94
CA ALA A 75 1.01 5.44 -1.99
C ALA A 75 0.35 4.20 -2.61
N ALA A 76 0.94 3.64 -3.66
CA ALA A 76 0.49 2.40 -4.29
C ALA A 76 0.63 1.21 -3.34
N ALA A 77 1.71 1.14 -2.55
CA ALA A 77 1.88 0.13 -1.51
C ALA A 77 0.78 0.21 -0.44
N ILE A 78 0.40 1.42 0.02
CA ILE A 78 -0.73 1.60 0.95
C ILE A 78 -2.01 1.00 0.35
N VAL A 79 -2.32 1.32 -0.90
CA VAL A 79 -3.52 0.81 -1.59
C VAL A 79 -3.46 -0.71 -1.75
N LEU A 80 -2.30 -1.29 -2.07
CA LEU A 80 -2.11 -2.73 -2.17
C LEU A 80 -2.44 -3.46 -0.87
N PHE A 81 -1.94 -2.97 0.27
CA PHE A 81 -2.21 -3.64 1.55
C PHE A 81 -3.69 -3.55 1.97
N GLU A 82 -4.43 -2.55 1.50
CA GLU A 82 -5.88 -2.42 1.72
C GLU A 82 -6.68 -3.48 0.95
N THR A 83 -6.11 -4.08 -0.11
CA THR A 83 -6.77 -5.18 -0.85
C THR A 83 -6.65 -6.54 -0.15
N LYS A 84 -6.07 -6.62 1.06
CA LYS A 84 -5.78 -7.86 1.79
C LYS A 84 -5.02 -8.88 0.94
N LEU A 85 -3.76 -8.56 0.66
CA LEU A 85 -2.92 -9.30 -0.28
C LEU A 85 -2.85 -10.82 0.04
N PRO A 86 -2.98 -11.69 -0.97
CA PRO A 86 -2.68 -13.11 -0.83
C PRO A 86 -1.18 -13.31 -0.62
N MET A 87 -0.81 -14.40 0.06
CA MET A 87 0.58 -14.72 0.41
C MET A 87 1.55 -14.68 -0.78
N GLY A 88 1.14 -15.18 -1.95
CA GLY A 88 1.97 -15.14 -3.15
C GLY A 88 2.40 -13.72 -3.54
N LEU A 89 1.47 -12.75 -3.48
CA LEU A 89 1.80 -11.36 -3.79
C LEU A 89 2.65 -10.70 -2.72
N VAL A 90 2.42 -11.01 -1.44
CA VAL A 90 3.27 -10.52 -0.34
C VAL A 90 4.72 -11.01 -0.50
N ILE A 91 4.93 -12.27 -0.90
CA ILE A 91 6.25 -12.81 -1.20
C ILE A 91 6.88 -12.13 -2.42
N THR A 92 6.10 -11.88 -3.48
CA THR A 92 6.58 -11.15 -4.66
C THR A 92 7.02 -9.73 -4.31
N LEU A 93 6.28 -9.03 -3.44
CA LEU A 93 6.68 -7.71 -2.93
C LEU A 93 7.98 -7.80 -2.13
N ALA A 94 8.12 -8.79 -1.26
CA ALA A 94 9.34 -9.00 -0.47
C ALA A 94 10.57 -9.25 -1.38
N ASN A 95 10.43 -10.10 -2.38
CA ASN A 95 11.49 -10.37 -3.35
C ASN A 95 11.85 -9.13 -4.18
N ASN A 96 10.85 -8.36 -4.61
CA ASN A 96 11.10 -7.10 -5.31
C ASN A 96 11.88 -6.10 -4.43
N LEU A 97 11.54 -6.03 -3.13
CA LEU A 97 12.19 -5.16 -2.16
C LEU A 97 13.69 -5.43 -1.98
N LEU A 98 14.13 -6.68 -2.17
CA LEU A 98 15.56 -7.03 -2.14
C LEU A 98 16.35 -6.38 -3.29
N THR A 99 15.69 -6.08 -4.40
CA THR A 99 16.29 -5.43 -5.58
C THR A 99 15.95 -3.94 -5.67
N GLU A 100 15.30 -3.40 -4.64
CA GLU A 100 14.84 -2.03 -4.62
C GLU A 100 16.02 -1.07 -4.42
N LYS A 101 16.07 -0.01 -5.26
CA LYS A 101 17.15 0.99 -5.19
C LYS A 101 16.80 2.11 -4.22
N SER A 102 15.52 2.46 -4.12
CA SER A 102 15.07 3.53 -3.23
C SER A 102 14.91 3.03 -1.80
N LEU A 103 15.83 3.46 -0.92
CA LEU A 103 15.76 3.15 0.51
C LEU A 103 14.47 3.69 1.16
N GLN A 104 13.85 4.73 0.60
CA GLN A 104 12.57 5.26 1.10
C GLN A 104 11.45 4.23 0.92
N VAL A 105 11.32 3.66 -0.28
CA VAL A 105 10.32 2.62 -0.57
C VAL A 105 10.64 1.36 0.24
N SER A 106 11.91 0.96 0.31
CA SER A 106 12.33 -0.19 1.11
C SER A 106 11.98 -0.06 2.59
N SER A 107 12.30 1.07 3.21
CA SER A 107 12.00 1.31 4.63
C SER A 107 10.49 1.36 4.89
N PHE A 108 9.74 2.02 4.00
CA PHE A 108 8.30 2.15 4.12
C PHE A 108 7.59 0.79 4.05
N VAL A 109 7.85 -0.01 3.02
CA VAL A 109 7.19 -1.31 2.84
C VAL A 109 7.64 -2.31 3.90
N TYR A 110 8.92 -2.33 4.26
CA TYR A 110 9.41 -3.20 5.33
C TYR A 110 8.74 -2.88 6.66
N SER A 111 8.68 -1.60 7.05
CA SER A 111 8.00 -1.18 8.29
C SER A 111 6.49 -1.45 8.25
N TYR A 112 5.86 -1.32 7.08
CA TYR A 112 4.45 -1.70 6.88
C TYR A 112 4.26 -3.20 7.16
N MET A 113 5.02 -4.08 6.50
CA MET A 113 4.95 -5.52 6.71
C MET A 113 5.22 -5.87 8.18
N LYS A 114 6.23 -5.23 8.79
CA LYS A 114 6.58 -5.42 10.20
C LYS A 114 5.48 -5.02 11.16
N SER A 115 4.77 -3.93 10.89
CA SER A 115 3.64 -3.50 11.71
C SER A 115 2.45 -4.46 11.57
N MET A 116 2.23 -4.99 10.36
CA MET A 116 1.14 -5.91 10.07
C MET A 116 1.32 -7.28 10.75
N THR A 117 2.55 -7.72 11.04
CA THR A 117 2.75 -9.01 11.74
C THR A 117 2.29 -9.00 13.19
N ARG A 118 2.15 -7.82 13.79
CA ARG A 118 1.68 -7.64 15.16
C ARG A 118 0.17 -7.42 15.26
N ASN A 119 -0.52 -7.51 14.13
CA ASN A 119 -1.94 -7.24 14.05
C ASN A 119 -2.75 -8.30 14.81
N THR A 120 -3.65 -7.85 15.66
CA THR A 120 -4.52 -8.69 16.49
C THR A 120 -5.91 -8.88 15.89
N SER A 121 -6.27 -8.09 14.87
CA SER A 121 -7.56 -8.19 14.20
C SER A 121 -7.70 -9.51 13.43
N PRO A 122 -8.80 -10.27 13.63
CA PRO A 122 -9.01 -11.56 12.96
C PRO A 122 -9.13 -11.42 11.45
N ASP A 123 -9.63 -10.29 10.96
CA ASP A 123 -9.80 -10.00 9.53
C ASP A 123 -8.47 -9.88 8.76
N LEU A 124 -7.38 -9.55 9.47
CA LEU A 124 -6.06 -9.35 8.90
C LEU A 124 -5.08 -10.47 9.26
N ALA A 125 -5.54 -11.54 9.93
CA ALA A 125 -4.71 -12.67 10.33
C ALA A 125 -3.98 -13.34 9.14
N SER A 126 -4.67 -13.45 8.00
CA SER A 126 -4.08 -14.00 6.76
C SER A 126 -2.93 -13.12 6.24
N VAL A 127 -3.11 -11.80 6.25
CA VAL A 127 -2.09 -10.83 5.83
C VAL A 127 -0.94 -10.81 6.83
N ALA A 128 -1.22 -10.84 8.14
CA ALA A 128 -0.21 -10.90 9.19
C ALA A 128 0.68 -12.14 9.07
N SER A 129 0.10 -13.31 8.77
CA SER A 129 0.87 -14.55 8.54
C SER A 129 1.73 -14.46 7.28
N ALA A 130 1.20 -13.90 6.18
CA ALA A 130 1.96 -13.67 4.95
C ALA A 130 3.12 -12.67 5.18
N CYS A 131 2.88 -11.59 5.92
CA CYS A 131 3.92 -10.62 6.29
C CYS A 131 4.99 -11.25 7.17
N ASN A 132 4.64 -12.16 8.07
CA ASN A 132 5.63 -12.89 8.89
C ASN A 132 6.58 -13.72 8.03
N VAL A 133 6.08 -14.38 6.98
CA VAL A 133 6.91 -15.09 6.02
C VAL A 133 7.79 -14.12 5.23
N ALA A 134 7.22 -13.01 4.74
CA ALA A 134 7.98 -11.99 4.03
C ALA A 134 9.13 -11.39 4.87
N LEU A 135 8.91 -11.13 6.17
CA LEU A 135 9.97 -10.65 7.05
C LEU A 135 11.11 -11.65 7.26
N ARG A 136 10.89 -12.96 7.03
CA ARG A 136 11.98 -13.95 7.06
C ARG A 136 12.82 -13.92 5.79
N ILE A 137 12.20 -13.60 4.66
CA ILE A 137 12.88 -13.39 3.37
C ILE A 137 13.68 -12.08 3.42
N LEU A 138 13.09 -11.04 4.00
CA LEU A 138 13.70 -9.72 4.15
C LEU A 138 14.71 -9.74 5.30
N SER A 139 15.93 -9.27 5.04
CA SER A 139 16.91 -9.18 6.13
C SER A 139 16.52 -8.08 7.14
N PRO A 140 16.87 -8.21 8.44
CA PRO A 140 16.64 -7.18 9.46
C PRO A 140 17.37 -5.85 9.19
N LYS A 141 18.19 -5.76 8.13
CA LYS A 141 18.94 -4.56 7.75
C LYS A 141 18.04 -3.34 7.54
N PHE A 142 16.84 -3.55 7.00
CA PHE A 142 15.87 -2.48 6.78
C PHE A 142 15.30 -1.87 8.07
N ASP A 143 15.37 -2.60 9.19
CA ASP A 143 14.92 -2.14 10.50
C ASP A 143 15.90 -1.15 11.14
N ARG A 144 17.18 -1.21 10.72
CA ARG A 144 18.25 -0.35 11.22
C ARG A 144 18.32 1.00 10.50
N LEU A 145 17.40 1.26 9.58
CA LEU A 145 17.32 2.53 8.87
C LEU A 145 16.89 3.65 9.83
N SER A 146 17.58 4.78 9.75
CA SER A 146 17.37 5.97 10.57
C SER A 146 15.97 6.59 10.38
N TYR A 147 15.53 7.45 11.31
CA TYR A 147 14.27 8.19 11.24
C TYR A 147 14.13 9.13 10.03
N ARG A 148 15.20 9.35 9.25
CA ARG A 148 15.17 10.11 8.00
C ARG A 148 14.50 9.36 6.84
N PHE A 149 14.21 8.07 7.02
CA PHE A 149 13.54 7.26 6.01
C PHE A 149 12.04 7.11 6.27
N SER A 150 11.28 6.95 5.20
CA SER A 150 9.83 6.78 5.24
C SER A 150 9.44 5.54 6.04
N ARG A 151 8.40 5.66 6.86
CA ARG A 151 7.94 4.59 7.77
C ARG A 151 6.41 4.48 7.79
N SER A 152 5.95 3.25 7.93
CA SER A 152 4.56 2.91 8.22
C SER A 152 4.46 2.35 9.63
N LEU A 153 3.52 2.90 10.40
CA LEU A 153 3.14 2.40 11.71
C LEU A 153 1.68 1.98 11.65
N TYR A 154 1.41 0.75 12.07
CA TYR A 154 0.06 0.23 12.23
C TYR A 154 -0.02 -0.37 13.64
N VAL A 155 -1.01 0.08 14.40
CA VAL A 155 -1.28 -0.38 15.77
C VAL A 155 -2.77 -0.66 15.87
N ASP A 156 -3.11 -1.82 16.37
CA ASP A 156 -4.49 -2.21 16.61
C ASP A 156 -4.65 -2.87 17.98
N THR A 157 -5.90 -2.97 18.38
CA THR A 157 -6.35 -3.73 19.54
C THR A 157 -7.71 -4.32 19.23
N TYR A 158 -7.92 -5.57 19.63
CA TYR A 158 -9.18 -6.28 19.43
C TYR A 158 -9.58 -7.01 20.71
N ASN A 159 -10.86 -6.94 21.07
CA ASN A 159 -11.43 -7.54 22.26
C ASN A 159 -12.49 -8.59 21.86
N ASP A 160 -12.15 -9.87 22.00
CA ASP A 160 -13.00 -10.99 21.56
C ASP A 160 -14.39 -11.01 22.20
N PRO A 161 -14.56 -10.84 23.53
CA PRO A 161 -15.88 -10.90 24.17
C PRO A 161 -16.85 -9.83 23.66
N TRP A 162 -16.34 -8.68 23.22
CA TRP A 162 -17.18 -7.57 22.75
C TRP A 162 -17.24 -7.52 21.23
N MET A 163 -16.46 -8.34 20.53
CA MET A 163 -16.29 -8.32 19.07
C MET A 163 -16.00 -6.91 18.54
N MET A 164 -15.20 -6.16 19.29
CA MET A 164 -14.88 -4.76 19.03
C MET A 164 -13.38 -4.56 19.02
N GLY A 165 -12.91 -3.68 18.14
CA GLY A 165 -11.52 -3.30 18.07
C GLY A 165 -11.33 -1.90 17.53
N ALA A 166 -10.12 -1.40 17.67
CA ALA A 166 -9.69 -0.13 17.12
C ALA A 166 -8.35 -0.33 16.42
N ALA A 167 -8.15 0.38 15.31
CA ALA A 167 -6.90 0.39 14.58
C ALA A 167 -6.52 1.82 14.21
N ALA A 168 -5.23 2.10 14.26
CA ALA A 168 -4.64 3.35 13.85
C ALA A 168 -3.45 3.09 12.92
N SER A 169 -3.36 3.86 11.85
CA SER A 169 -2.24 3.83 10.90
C SER A 169 -1.64 5.22 10.76
N ALA A 170 -0.32 5.32 10.79
CA ALA A 170 0.42 6.54 10.49
C ALA A 170 1.47 6.27 9.41
N PHE A 171 1.53 7.13 8.41
CA PHE A 171 2.47 7.05 7.30
C PHE A 171 3.35 8.30 7.30
N TYR A 172 4.66 8.09 7.45
CA TYR A 172 5.67 9.12 7.25
C TYR A 172 6.31 8.86 5.89
N ILE A 173 6.04 9.74 4.93
CA ILE A 173 6.48 9.63 3.54
C ILE A 173 7.55 10.69 3.31
#